data_AF-H3D136-F1
#
_entry.id   AF-H3D136-F1
#
_cell.length_a   1.000
_cell.length_b   1.000
_cell.length_c   1.000
_cell.angle_alpha   90.00
_cell.angle_beta   90.00
_cell.angle_gamma   90.00
#
_symmetry.space_group_name_H-M   'P 1'
#
loop_
_entity.id
_entity.type
_entity.pdbx_description
1 polymer ?
#
loop_
_entity_poly.entity_id
_entity_poly.type
_entity_poly.pdbx_seq_one_letter_code
_entity_poly.pdbx_strand_id
1 'polypeptide(L)'
;VRGSSSQARETLRRHFSELQAAATQLLTERLAALLAEVDAVEADSVRPLDECQSIIEHGVGQADELLRDGEESLRCGLGEKEDKLGSFTKKAMHIQLDSLPEIPALVDVPSVSAQLDESLLALLRERVSRHGSVSSHPPVQIEELQERPGSILVRWCKVDEDFPAAEYRLQYRRSGSRGSQYEDAYIGRDCEFLVLHLDPHTDYLFKVCARGEARTEWSAWSTPQTGVTTLAALEWSPGSEGYVLSSRRNMALRNDSAPSRCPAIYSNTPSYFCAQTLTFTISAAGQVDRRDSLGVCVDS
;
A
#
# COMPACT_ATOMS: atom_id res chain seq x y z
N VAL A 1 39.67 26.65 -35.65
CA VAL A 1 38.25 27.04 -35.86
C VAL A 1 37.42 25.87 -36.38
N ARG A 2 37.27 25.63 -37.70
CA ARG A 2 36.37 24.54 -38.18
C ARG A 2 36.73 23.17 -37.56
N GLY A 3 38.02 22.78 -37.57
CA GLY A 3 38.49 21.54 -36.94
C GLY A 3 38.30 21.48 -35.41
N SER A 4 38.59 22.57 -34.68
CA SER A 4 38.36 22.62 -33.23
C SER A 4 36.86 22.57 -32.88
N SER A 5 36.02 23.28 -33.63
CA SER A 5 34.56 23.24 -33.46
C SER A 5 33.94 21.92 -33.90
N SER A 6 34.47 21.23 -34.92
CA SER A 6 34.02 19.86 -35.26
C SER A 6 34.45 18.89 -34.17
N GLN A 7 35.71 18.93 -33.74
CA GLN A 7 36.21 18.07 -32.66
C GLN A 7 35.43 18.26 -31.36
N ALA A 8 35.11 19.50 -30.95
CA ALA A 8 34.29 19.76 -29.77
C ALA A 8 32.85 19.24 -29.93
N ARG A 9 32.22 19.43 -31.11
CA ARG A 9 30.88 18.89 -31.40
C ARG A 9 30.87 17.36 -31.44
N GLU A 10 31.93 16.75 -31.94
CA GLU A 10 32.11 15.31 -31.99
C GLU A 10 32.36 14.73 -30.59
N THR A 11 33.23 15.34 -29.78
CA THR A 11 33.45 14.98 -28.38
C THR A 11 32.16 15.08 -27.57
N LEU A 12 31.38 16.15 -27.74
CA LEU A 12 30.05 16.28 -27.11
C LEU A 12 29.08 15.20 -27.58
N ARG A 13 28.92 15.00 -28.90
CA ARG A 13 28.03 13.95 -29.45
C ARG A 13 28.43 12.56 -28.99
N ARG A 14 29.73 12.26 -28.96
CA ARG A 14 30.29 10.99 -28.51
C ARG A 14 29.98 10.77 -27.03
N HIS A 15 30.39 11.69 -26.14
CA HIS A 15 30.14 11.57 -24.70
C HIS A 15 28.65 11.48 -24.38
N PHE A 16 27.78 12.30 -24.99
CA PHE A 16 26.34 12.17 -24.76
C PHE A 16 25.74 10.89 -25.35
N SER A 17 26.28 10.34 -26.44
CA SER A 17 25.87 9.03 -26.97
C SER A 17 26.38 7.87 -26.11
N GLU A 18 27.58 7.97 -25.54
CA GLU A 18 28.16 7.00 -24.61
C GLU A 18 27.40 7.02 -23.28
N LEU A 19 27.09 8.21 -22.75
CA LEU A 19 26.25 8.42 -21.57
C LEU A 19 24.83 7.91 -21.79
N GLN A 20 24.23 8.16 -22.95
CA GLN A 20 22.90 7.63 -23.31
C GLN A 20 22.92 6.09 -23.39
N ALA A 21 23.94 5.50 -24.02
CA ALA A 21 24.10 4.05 -24.08
C ALA A 21 24.28 3.44 -22.68
N ALA A 22 25.15 4.02 -21.85
CA ALA A 22 25.40 3.57 -20.49
C ALA A 22 24.16 3.74 -19.58
N ALA A 23 23.41 4.83 -19.69
CA ALA A 23 22.15 5.01 -18.96
C ALA A 23 21.08 4.00 -19.41
N THR A 24 20.99 3.71 -20.72
CA THR A 24 20.08 2.68 -21.27
C THR A 24 20.47 1.28 -20.78
N GLN A 25 21.76 0.97 -20.75
CA GLN A 25 22.28 -0.28 -20.20
C GLN A 25 21.94 -0.41 -18.71
N LEU A 26 22.25 0.60 -17.89
CA LEU A 26 21.97 0.59 -16.45
C LEU A 26 20.47 0.38 -16.13
N LEU A 27 19.58 1.02 -16.91
CA LEU A 27 18.13 0.84 -16.76
C LEU A 27 17.67 -0.56 -17.18
N THR A 28 18.28 -1.13 -18.22
CA THR A 28 18.00 -2.50 -18.69
C THR A 28 18.51 -3.54 -17.68
N GLU A 29 19.69 -3.33 -17.11
CA GLU A 29 20.28 -4.16 -16.04
C GLU A 29 19.42 -4.11 -14.77
N ARG A 30 18.95 -2.93 -14.34
CA ARG A 30 18.05 -2.83 -13.18
C ARG A 30 16.69 -3.49 -13.45
N LEU A 31 16.12 -3.32 -14.65
CA LEU A 31 14.88 -4.00 -15.02
C LEU A 31 15.05 -5.53 -15.02
N ALA A 32 16.14 -6.05 -15.60
CA ALA A 32 16.42 -7.48 -15.60
C ALA A 32 16.62 -8.03 -14.16
N ALA A 33 17.29 -7.27 -13.29
CA ALA A 33 17.42 -7.63 -11.87
C ALA A 33 16.06 -7.63 -11.15
N LEU A 34 15.21 -6.63 -11.36
CA LEU A 34 13.86 -6.57 -10.79
C LEU A 34 12.95 -7.71 -11.29
N LEU A 35 13.07 -8.09 -12.57
CA LEU A 35 12.33 -9.24 -13.10
C LEU A 35 12.82 -10.55 -12.48
N ALA A 36 14.13 -10.74 -12.32
CA ALA A 36 14.68 -11.90 -11.61
C ALA A 36 14.31 -11.92 -10.11
N GLU A 37 14.16 -10.76 -9.46
CA GLU A 37 13.58 -10.64 -8.12
C GLU A 37 12.12 -11.15 -8.10
N VAL A 38 11.30 -10.85 -9.13
CA VAL A 38 9.93 -11.40 -9.26
C VAL A 38 9.94 -12.91 -9.52
N ASP A 39 10.73 -13.38 -10.50
CA ASP A 39 10.81 -14.79 -10.89
C ASP A 39 11.19 -15.69 -9.70
N ALA A 40 12.05 -15.19 -8.81
CA ALA A 40 12.46 -15.86 -7.57
C ALA A 40 11.33 -15.87 -6.52
N VAL A 41 10.65 -14.74 -6.30
CA VAL A 41 9.50 -14.68 -5.38
C VAL A 41 8.34 -15.58 -5.84
N GLU A 42 8.08 -15.65 -7.15
CA GLU A 42 7.12 -16.61 -7.69
C GLU A 42 7.56 -18.06 -7.46
N ALA A 43 8.83 -18.38 -7.69
CA ALA A 43 9.38 -19.72 -7.49
C ALA A 43 9.34 -20.19 -6.02
N ASP A 44 9.71 -19.30 -5.09
CA ASP A 44 9.90 -19.63 -3.67
C ASP A 44 8.60 -19.51 -2.86
N SER A 45 7.66 -18.64 -3.26
CA SER A 45 6.46 -18.32 -2.47
C SER A 45 5.12 -18.60 -3.16
N VAL A 46 5.03 -18.51 -4.49
CA VAL A 46 3.75 -18.69 -5.21
C VAL A 46 3.59 -20.14 -5.68
N ARG A 47 4.57 -20.68 -6.41
CA ARG A 47 4.50 -22.06 -6.94
C ARG A 47 4.28 -23.13 -5.86
N PRO A 48 4.88 -23.07 -4.65
CA PRO A 48 4.58 -24.05 -3.60
C PRO A 48 3.13 -23.96 -3.09
N LEU A 49 2.51 -22.77 -3.14
CA LEU A 49 1.09 -22.60 -2.82
C LEU A 49 0.20 -23.09 -3.96
N ASP A 50 0.56 -22.85 -5.23
CA ASP A 50 -0.13 -23.42 -6.40
C ASP A 50 -0.03 -24.95 -6.42
N GLU A 51 1.13 -25.51 -6.07
CA GLU A 51 1.32 -26.95 -5.91
C GLU A 51 0.51 -27.51 -4.73
N CYS A 52 0.45 -26.81 -3.59
CA CYS A 52 -0.40 -27.21 -2.46
C CYS A 52 -1.90 -27.13 -2.81
N GLN A 53 -2.33 -26.07 -3.50
CA GLN A 53 -3.70 -25.94 -4.00
C GLN A 53 -4.01 -27.04 -5.01
N SER A 54 -3.11 -27.30 -5.96
CA SER A 54 -3.23 -28.38 -6.94
C SER A 54 -3.30 -29.75 -6.27
N ILE A 55 -2.52 -30.02 -5.21
CA ILE A 55 -2.62 -31.27 -4.42
C ILE A 55 -3.96 -31.36 -3.68
N ILE A 56 -4.52 -30.26 -3.19
CA ILE A 56 -5.83 -30.23 -2.54
C ILE A 56 -6.96 -30.42 -3.58
N GLU A 57 -6.93 -29.69 -4.69
CA GLU A 57 -7.90 -29.78 -5.78
C GLU A 57 -7.83 -31.13 -6.49
N HIS A 58 -6.64 -31.71 -6.65
CA HIS A 58 -6.45 -33.06 -7.17
C HIS A 58 -6.78 -34.14 -6.13
N GLY A 59 -6.63 -33.88 -4.82
CA GLY A 59 -7.11 -34.79 -3.78
C GLY A 59 -8.64 -34.83 -3.69
N VAL A 60 -9.30 -33.67 -3.79
CA VAL A 60 -10.75 -33.54 -3.92
C VAL A 60 -11.23 -34.11 -5.25
N GLY A 61 -10.52 -33.81 -6.33
CA GLY A 61 -10.78 -34.33 -7.68
C GLY A 61 -10.62 -35.84 -7.78
N GLN A 62 -9.59 -36.43 -7.18
CA GLN A 62 -9.44 -37.89 -7.07
C GLN A 62 -10.55 -38.50 -6.20
N ALA A 63 -11.06 -37.81 -5.18
CA ALA A 63 -12.20 -38.30 -4.41
C ALA A 63 -13.50 -38.26 -5.22
N ASP A 64 -13.73 -37.20 -6.00
CA ASP A 64 -14.87 -37.06 -6.89
C ASP A 64 -14.79 -37.99 -8.10
N GLU A 65 -13.60 -38.23 -8.65
CA GLU A 65 -13.32 -39.23 -9.69
C GLU A 65 -13.36 -40.65 -9.14
N LEU A 66 -13.00 -40.93 -7.87
CA LEU A 66 -13.23 -42.25 -7.26
C LEU A 66 -14.72 -42.53 -7.02
N LEU A 67 -15.52 -41.49 -6.76
CA LEU A 67 -16.98 -41.59 -6.78
C LEU A 67 -17.48 -41.84 -8.21
N ARG A 68 -17.02 -41.04 -9.19
CA ARG A 68 -17.50 -41.08 -10.58
C ARG A 68 -17.02 -42.28 -11.38
N ASP A 69 -15.81 -42.79 -11.18
CA ASP A 69 -15.35 -44.08 -11.74
C ASP A 69 -16.01 -45.26 -11.01
N GLY A 70 -16.52 -45.07 -9.79
CA GLY A 70 -17.50 -45.98 -9.19
C GLY A 70 -18.79 -46.07 -10.02
N GLU A 71 -19.15 -45.01 -10.74
CA GLU A 71 -20.29 -44.95 -11.67
C GLU A 71 -19.90 -45.24 -13.15
N GLU A 72 -18.66 -44.94 -13.57
CA GLU A 72 -18.18 -45.00 -14.96
C GLU A 72 -17.23 -46.16 -15.29
N SER A 73 -16.77 -46.94 -14.31
CA SER A 73 -16.24 -48.31 -14.54
C SER A 73 -17.28 -49.25 -15.18
N LEU A 74 -18.51 -48.76 -15.35
CA LEU A 74 -19.56 -49.35 -16.18
C LEU A 74 -19.36 -49.12 -17.71
N ARG A 75 -18.35 -48.35 -18.22
CA ARG A 75 -18.36 -47.80 -19.62
C ARG A 75 -17.09 -47.77 -20.56
N CYS A 76 -15.93 -47.12 -20.26
CA CYS A 76 -14.70 -46.95 -21.14
C CYS A 76 -14.83 -46.08 -22.46
N GLY A 77 -13.81 -45.69 -23.28
CA GLY A 77 -12.35 -46.01 -23.49
C GLY A 77 -11.55 -44.99 -24.42
N LEU A 78 -10.38 -45.33 -25.04
CA LEU A 78 -9.28 -44.36 -25.45
C LEU A 78 -8.49 -44.54 -26.82
N GLY A 79 -7.81 -43.48 -27.36
CA GLY A 79 -6.65 -43.49 -28.37
C GLY A 79 -6.32 -42.19 -29.25
N GLU A 80 -5.04 -41.89 -29.66
CA GLU A 80 -4.51 -40.63 -30.39
C GLU A 80 -3.30 -40.82 -31.43
N LYS A 81 -2.47 -39.88 -32.05
CA LYS A 81 -2.12 -38.39 -31.97
C LYS A 81 -1.53 -37.61 -33.25
N GLU A 82 -0.29 -37.00 -33.26
CA GLU A 82 0.23 -35.77 -34.01
C GLU A 82 1.73 -35.82 -34.57
N ASP A 83 2.48 -34.83 -35.21
CA ASP A 83 2.32 -33.74 -36.26
C ASP A 83 3.68 -33.15 -36.92
N LYS A 84 4.05 -31.82 -36.93
CA LYS A 84 4.93 -31.10 -37.97
C LYS A 84 6.12 -30.11 -37.60
N LEU A 85 6.70 -29.35 -38.59
CA LEU A 85 7.88 -28.38 -38.64
C LEU A 85 7.80 -27.44 -39.93
N GLY A 86 8.51 -26.34 -40.33
CA GLY A 86 9.65 -25.37 -40.00
C GLY A 86 9.81 -24.32 -41.18
N SER A 87 10.76 -23.35 -41.44
CA SER A 87 11.97 -22.67 -40.85
C SER A 87 12.36 -21.32 -41.63
N PHE A 88 13.54 -20.63 -41.46
CA PHE A 88 13.90 -19.25 -42.01
C PHE A 88 15.46 -18.93 -42.01
N THR A 89 16.20 -17.89 -42.55
CA THR A 89 16.10 -16.53 -43.24
C THR A 89 17.41 -16.20 -44.11
N LYS A 90 18.16 -15.05 -44.36
CA LYS A 90 18.31 -13.55 -44.04
C LYS A 90 19.38 -12.73 -44.92
N LYS A 91 19.09 -11.50 -45.43
CA LYS A 91 19.87 -10.18 -45.64
C LYS A 91 21.26 -9.94 -46.38
N ALA A 92 21.60 -8.63 -46.66
CA ALA A 92 22.83 -8.05 -47.30
C ALA A 92 23.21 -6.56 -46.91
N MET A 93 24.28 -5.91 -47.49
CA MET A 93 24.99 -4.60 -47.15
C MET A 93 25.86 -4.03 -48.35
N HIS A 94 26.59 -2.86 -48.48
CA HIS A 94 26.77 -1.48 -47.88
C HIS A 94 27.78 -0.57 -48.76
N ILE A 95 28.45 0.54 -48.26
CA ILE A 95 29.68 1.30 -48.76
C ILE A 95 29.48 2.54 -49.74
N GLN A 96 30.27 3.67 -49.91
CA GLN A 96 31.21 4.62 -49.18
C GLN A 96 31.47 5.98 -49.99
N LEU A 97 32.31 6.97 -49.54
CA LEU A 97 32.68 8.29 -50.21
C LEU A 97 34.03 8.95 -49.70
N ASP A 98 34.46 10.15 -50.18
CA ASP A 98 35.64 11.00 -49.74
C ASP A 98 35.45 12.52 -50.20
N SER A 99 36.25 13.62 -50.01
CA SER A 99 37.66 13.97 -49.60
C SER A 99 37.82 15.45 -49.07
N LEU A 100 39.05 16.03 -48.89
CA LEU A 100 39.32 17.30 -48.11
C LEU A 100 40.48 18.28 -48.55
N PRO A 101 40.48 19.59 -48.11
CA PRO A 101 41.50 20.64 -48.43
C PRO A 101 42.24 21.35 -47.21
N GLU A 102 42.86 22.53 -47.46
CA GLU A 102 44.05 23.18 -46.82
C GLU A 102 43.89 23.99 -45.47
N ILE A 103 45.00 24.54 -44.92
CA ILE A 103 45.21 24.92 -43.48
C ILE A 103 45.69 26.39 -43.23
N PRO A 104 45.20 27.12 -42.20
CA PRO A 104 45.65 28.47 -41.79
C PRO A 104 46.57 28.54 -40.53
N ALA A 105 47.15 29.73 -40.26
CA ALA A 105 48.18 29.99 -39.22
C ALA A 105 47.65 30.14 -37.77
N LEU A 106 48.52 29.86 -36.77
CA LEU A 106 48.13 29.43 -35.41
C LEU A 106 47.46 30.44 -34.47
N VAL A 107 47.83 31.72 -34.45
CA VAL A 107 47.38 32.64 -33.37
C VAL A 107 45.91 33.05 -33.51
N ASP A 108 45.41 33.15 -34.75
CA ASP A 108 44.03 33.49 -35.09
C ASP A 108 43.14 32.24 -35.23
N VAL A 109 43.43 31.18 -34.47
CA VAL A 109 42.67 29.92 -34.50
C VAL A 109 41.83 29.75 -33.22
N PRO A 110 40.64 30.37 -33.12
CA PRO A 110 39.65 30.04 -32.10
C PRO A 110 39.53 28.53 -31.83
N SER A 111 39.91 28.16 -30.61
CA SER A 111 39.91 26.81 -30.05
C SER A 111 38.64 26.61 -29.23
N VAL A 112 37.59 26.10 -29.87
CA VAL A 112 36.45 25.55 -29.12
C VAL A 112 36.91 24.23 -28.51
N SER A 113 36.81 24.12 -27.19
CA SER A 113 36.98 22.87 -26.43
C SER A 113 35.68 22.58 -25.66
N ALA A 114 35.42 21.29 -25.41
CA ALA A 114 34.38 20.86 -24.52
C ALA A 114 35.04 20.28 -23.27
N GLN A 115 34.65 20.77 -22.10
CA GLN A 115 34.99 20.17 -20.80
C GLN A 115 33.74 19.47 -20.29
N LEU A 116 33.93 18.26 -19.77
CA LEU A 116 32.88 17.32 -19.39
C LEU A 116 33.29 16.69 -18.05
N ASP A 117 32.30 16.38 -17.23
CA ASP A 117 32.49 15.77 -15.91
C ASP A 117 31.87 14.37 -15.88
N GLU A 118 32.69 13.38 -15.55
CA GLU A 118 32.30 11.97 -15.49
C GLU A 118 31.49 11.63 -14.22
N SER A 119 31.37 12.56 -13.25
CA SER A 119 30.59 12.36 -12.03
C SER A 119 29.12 12.00 -12.28
N LEU A 120 28.53 12.50 -13.36
CA LEU A 120 27.12 12.29 -13.72
C LEU A 120 26.81 10.80 -13.95
N LEU A 121 27.71 10.04 -14.58
CA LEU A 121 27.50 8.60 -14.81
C LEU A 121 27.56 7.80 -13.51
N ALA A 122 28.40 8.20 -12.56
CA ALA A 122 28.45 7.58 -11.23
C ALA A 122 27.17 7.83 -10.43
N LEU A 123 26.67 9.07 -10.44
CA LEU A 123 25.41 9.44 -9.79
C LEU A 123 24.20 8.75 -10.44
N LEU A 124 24.15 8.66 -11.77
CA LEU A 124 23.11 7.90 -12.47
C LEU A 124 23.14 6.41 -12.08
N ARG A 125 24.33 5.79 -12.00
CA ARG A 125 24.47 4.39 -11.56
C ARG A 125 23.95 4.17 -10.14
N GLU A 126 24.26 5.06 -9.18
CA GLU A 126 23.76 4.96 -7.80
C GLU A 126 22.23 5.14 -7.73
N ARG A 127 21.66 6.06 -8.51
CA ARG A 127 20.22 6.34 -8.49
C ARG A 127 19.41 5.26 -9.21
N VAL A 128 19.95 4.67 -10.28
CA VAL A 128 19.31 3.56 -10.99
C VAL A 128 19.41 2.25 -10.20
N SER A 129 20.52 1.95 -9.53
CA SER A 129 20.64 0.70 -8.74
C SER A 129 19.68 0.63 -7.55
N ARG A 130 19.26 1.78 -7.01
CA ARG A 130 18.22 1.89 -5.96
C ARG A 130 16.81 2.20 -6.50
N HIS A 131 16.60 2.19 -7.82
CA HIS A 131 15.28 2.45 -8.40
C HIS A 131 14.45 1.16 -8.47
N GLY A 132 13.23 1.20 -7.95
CA GLY A 132 12.35 0.03 -7.81
C GLY A 132 12.85 -0.99 -6.77
N SER A 133 11.93 -1.84 -6.30
CA SER A 133 12.23 -3.00 -5.44
C SER A 133 11.06 -3.97 -5.48
N VAL A 134 11.32 -5.28 -5.55
CA VAL A 134 10.29 -6.30 -5.29
C VAL A 134 10.21 -6.57 -3.78
N SER A 135 9.03 -6.98 -3.30
CA SER A 135 8.81 -7.44 -1.92
C SER A 135 7.84 -8.61 -1.92
N SER A 136 8.27 -9.77 -1.39
CA SER A 136 7.43 -10.98 -1.32
C SER A 136 6.29 -10.87 -0.30
N HIS A 137 6.46 -10.03 0.72
CA HIS A 137 5.51 -9.89 1.82
C HIS A 137 5.20 -8.40 2.10
N PRO A 138 4.00 -8.08 2.62
CA PRO A 138 3.72 -6.73 3.13
C PRO A 138 4.59 -6.45 4.37
N PRO A 139 5.26 -5.29 4.47
CA PRO A 139 6.18 -4.98 5.57
C PRO A 139 5.46 -4.70 6.90
N VAL A 140 4.13 -4.62 6.90
CA VAL A 140 3.26 -4.42 8.07
C VAL A 140 2.07 -5.38 8.04
N GLN A 141 1.62 -5.82 9.21
CA GLN A 141 0.42 -6.64 9.38
C GLN A 141 -0.42 -6.11 10.54
N ILE A 142 -1.74 -6.36 10.49
CA ILE A 142 -2.63 -6.10 11.63
C ILE A 142 -2.35 -7.16 12.70
N GLU A 143 -2.07 -6.70 13.92
CA GLU A 143 -1.66 -7.50 15.08
C GLU A 143 -2.85 -7.77 16.02
N GLU A 144 -3.63 -6.73 16.34
CA GLU A 144 -4.81 -6.82 17.22
C GLU A 144 -6.00 -6.07 16.60
N LEU A 145 -7.19 -6.68 16.67
CA LEU A 145 -8.47 -6.02 16.46
C LEU A 145 -9.23 -6.08 17.79
N GLN A 146 -9.20 -4.98 18.54
CA GLN A 146 -9.85 -4.91 19.84
C GLN A 146 -11.20 -4.20 19.73
N GLU A 147 -12.26 -4.93 20.02
CA GLU A 147 -13.64 -4.41 20.03
C GLU A 147 -13.81 -3.26 21.05
N ARG A 148 -14.53 -2.21 20.64
CA ARG A 148 -14.93 -1.07 21.47
C ARG A 148 -16.40 -0.68 21.17
N PRO A 149 -17.07 0.08 22.06
CA PRO A 149 -18.43 0.57 21.81
C PRO A 149 -18.56 1.36 20.49
N GLY A 150 -19.32 0.81 19.52
CA GLY A 150 -19.50 1.39 18.17
C GLY A 150 -18.21 1.63 17.40
N SER A 151 -17.15 0.88 17.69
CA SER A 151 -15.79 1.13 17.22
C SER A 151 -14.87 -0.09 17.32
N ILE A 152 -13.73 -0.08 16.64
CA ILE A 152 -12.68 -1.10 16.78
C ILE A 152 -11.33 -0.40 16.84
N LEU A 153 -10.52 -0.71 17.86
CA LEU A 153 -9.12 -0.33 17.91
C LEU A 153 -8.32 -1.32 17.06
N VAL A 154 -7.75 -0.83 15.97
CA VAL A 154 -6.87 -1.61 15.09
C VAL A 154 -5.43 -1.32 15.48
N ARG A 155 -4.63 -2.37 15.70
CA ARG A 155 -3.18 -2.29 15.91
C ARG A 155 -2.44 -2.98 14.79
N TRP A 156 -1.26 -2.47 14.43
CA TRP A 156 -0.40 -3.09 13.44
C TRP A 156 1.07 -3.03 13.85
N CYS A 157 1.77 -4.12 13.56
CA CYS A 157 3.20 -4.24 13.75
C CYS A 157 3.93 -4.22 12.40
N LYS A 158 5.20 -3.86 12.44
CA LYS A 158 6.14 -4.07 11.34
C LYS A 158 6.58 -5.54 11.37
N VAL A 159 6.61 -6.21 10.22
CA VAL A 159 7.03 -7.62 10.09
C VAL A 159 8.29 -7.80 9.24
N ASP A 160 8.65 -6.78 8.45
CA ASP A 160 9.95 -6.65 7.79
C ASP A 160 10.81 -5.68 8.60
N GLU A 161 11.79 -6.20 9.36
CA GLU A 161 12.60 -5.34 10.23
C GLU A 161 13.50 -4.37 9.45
N ASP A 162 13.91 -4.71 8.23
CA ASP A 162 14.76 -3.86 7.39
C ASP A 162 13.96 -2.77 6.65
N PHE A 163 12.62 -2.82 6.63
CA PHE A 163 11.78 -1.80 6.01
C PHE A 163 11.73 -0.50 6.86
N PRO A 164 12.21 0.65 6.35
CA PRO A 164 12.28 1.90 7.12
C PRO A 164 10.94 2.65 7.09
N ALA A 165 9.90 2.08 7.71
CA ALA A 165 8.56 2.67 7.78
C ALA A 165 8.58 4.05 8.46
N ALA A 166 8.00 5.05 7.79
CA ALA A 166 7.91 6.43 8.28
C ALA A 166 6.47 6.97 8.33
N GLU A 167 5.53 6.28 7.68
CA GLU A 167 4.09 6.57 7.72
C GLU A 167 3.30 5.28 7.41
N TYR A 168 2.12 5.15 8.00
CA TYR A 168 1.17 4.07 7.81
C TYR A 168 -0.15 4.60 7.29
N ARG A 169 -0.89 3.75 6.58
CA ARG A 169 -2.24 4.03 6.05
C ARG A 169 -3.17 2.88 6.37
N LEU A 170 -4.16 3.13 7.22
CA LEU A 170 -5.21 2.18 7.56
C LEU A 170 -6.44 2.42 6.67
N GLN A 171 -6.92 1.35 6.04
CA GLN A 171 -8.17 1.33 5.28
C GLN A 171 -9.15 0.33 5.87
N TYR A 172 -10.44 0.64 5.76
CA TYR A 172 -11.54 -0.25 6.15
C TYR A 172 -12.71 -0.22 5.14
N ARG A 173 -13.58 -1.22 5.19
CA ARG A 173 -14.84 -1.26 4.44
C ARG A 173 -15.87 -2.20 5.07
N ARG A 174 -17.15 -2.05 4.72
CA ARG A 174 -18.21 -3.00 5.12
C ARG A 174 -18.13 -4.29 4.29
N SER A 175 -18.19 -5.44 4.94
CA SER A 175 -18.30 -6.75 4.29
C SER A 175 -19.68 -6.95 3.64
N GLY A 176 -19.80 -7.92 2.73
CA GLY A 176 -21.05 -8.31 2.05
C GLY A 176 -21.59 -7.32 1.00
N SER A 177 -21.38 -6.01 1.15
CA SER A 177 -21.80 -5.00 0.17
C SER A 177 -21.01 -5.08 -1.14
N ARG A 178 -21.58 -5.71 -2.17
CA ARG A 178 -21.05 -5.72 -3.55
C ARG A 178 -20.82 -4.28 -4.04
N GLY A 179 -19.56 -3.90 -4.19
CA GLY A 179 -19.15 -2.55 -4.62
C GLY A 179 -18.71 -1.60 -3.50
N SER A 180 -18.75 -2.01 -2.22
CA SER A 180 -18.13 -1.23 -1.14
C SER A 180 -16.60 -1.18 -1.35
N GLN A 181 -16.12 0.03 -1.59
CA GLN A 181 -14.70 0.37 -1.71
C GLN A 181 -14.07 0.48 -0.32
N TYR A 182 -12.74 0.50 -0.28
CA TYR A 182 -11.99 0.79 0.94
C TYR A 182 -11.88 2.30 1.16
N GLU A 183 -12.23 2.74 2.37
CA GLU A 183 -12.14 4.13 2.81
C GLU A 183 -10.93 4.28 3.76
N ASP A 184 -10.24 5.42 3.69
CA ASP A 184 -9.11 5.74 4.56
C ASP A 184 -9.60 6.11 5.97
N ALA A 185 -9.22 5.32 6.97
CA ALA A 185 -9.51 5.61 8.37
C ALA A 185 -8.41 6.48 9.01
N TYR A 186 -7.15 6.23 8.64
CA TYR A 186 -5.99 6.91 9.22
C TYR A 186 -4.82 6.96 8.22
N ILE A 187 -4.08 8.08 8.24
CA ILE A 187 -2.77 8.24 7.62
C ILE A 187 -1.89 8.99 8.62
N GLY A 188 -0.74 8.43 9.00
CA GLY A 188 0.16 9.03 10.00
C GLY A 188 1.22 8.07 10.52
N ARG A 189 1.81 8.36 11.69
CA ARG A 189 2.99 7.65 12.22
C ARG A 189 2.71 6.64 13.33
N ASP A 190 1.50 6.63 13.87
CA ASP A 190 1.10 5.78 14.98
C ASP A 190 0.88 4.33 14.51
N CYS A 191 1.09 3.36 15.40
CA CYS A 191 0.90 1.93 15.14
C CYS A 191 -0.47 1.40 15.59
N GLU A 192 -1.36 2.28 16.07
CA GLU A 192 -2.73 1.96 16.44
C GLU A 192 -3.69 3.09 16.06
N PHE A 193 -4.94 2.75 15.71
CA PHE A 193 -5.99 3.73 15.48
C PHE A 193 -7.37 3.18 15.84
N LEU A 194 -8.17 4.00 16.51
CA LEU A 194 -9.55 3.68 16.88
C LEU A 194 -10.50 4.04 15.73
N VAL A 195 -10.88 3.06 14.92
CA VAL A 195 -11.88 3.24 13.87
C VAL A 195 -13.26 3.36 14.53
N LEU A 196 -13.75 4.59 14.59
CA LEU A 196 -15.04 4.93 15.18
C LEU A 196 -16.19 4.69 14.20
N HIS A 197 -17.41 4.65 14.73
CA HIS A 197 -18.66 4.81 13.98
C HIS A 197 -19.04 3.59 13.12
N LEU A 198 -18.70 2.40 13.61
CA LEU A 198 -19.05 1.12 13.01
C LEU A 198 -20.44 0.69 13.46
N ASP A 199 -21.23 0.12 12.54
CA ASP A 199 -22.53 -0.48 12.86
C ASP A 199 -22.32 -1.74 13.72
N PRO A 200 -23.02 -1.89 14.85
CA PRO A 200 -22.99 -3.14 15.62
C PRO A 200 -23.48 -4.34 14.80
N HIS A 201 -22.93 -5.51 15.10
CA HIS A 201 -23.18 -6.79 14.42
C HIS A 201 -22.98 -6.75 12.89
N THR A 202 -22.09 -5.86 12.42
CA THR A 202 -21.67 -5.77 11.03
C THR A 202 -20.18 -6.08 10.90
N ASP A 203 -19.85 -6.99 9.99
CA ASP A 203 -18.47 -7.30 9.63
C ASP A 203 -17.83 -6.16 8.81
N TYR A 204 -16.65 -5.73 9.23
CA TYR A 204 -15.79 -4.80 8.50
C TYR A 204 -14.44 -5.47 8.19
N LEU A 205 -13.91 -5.21 6.99
CA LEU A 205 -12.58 -5.65 6.57
C LEU A 205 -11.60 -4.50 6.73
N PHE A 206 -10.51 -4.73 7.48
CA PHE A 206 -9.44 -3.77 7.74
C PHE A 206 -8.15 -4.23 7.06
N LYS A 207 -7.36 -3.28 6.54
CA LYS A 207 -6.01 -3.54 6.00
C LYS A 207 -5.12 -2.31 6.19
N VAL A 208 -3.82 -2.53 6.35
CA VAL A 208 -2.82 -1.47 6.52
C VAL A 208 -1.70 -1.58 5.47
N CYS A 209 -1.12 -0.46 5.06
CA CYS A 209 0.15 -0.44 4.34
C CYS A 209 1.09 0.64 4.91
N ALA A 210 2.37 0.57 4.57
CA ALA A 210 3.40 1.47 5.06
C ALA A 210 4.10 2.21 3.91
N ARG A 211 4.71 3.35 4.23
CA ARG A 211 5.55 4.13 3.31
C ARG A 211 6.87 4.44 4.00
N GLY A 212 7.98 4.18 3.29
CA GLY A 212 9.31 4.47 3.79
C GLY A 212 9.71 5.94 3.59
N GLU A 213 10.59 6.47 4.45
CA GLU A 213 10.90 7.92 4.49
C GLU A 213 11.37 8.51 3.15
N ALA A 214 12.09 7.72 2.35
CA ALA A 214 12.61 8.12 1.05
C ALA A 214 11.71 7.71 -0.15
N ARG A 215 10.48 7.21 0.10
CA ARG A 215 9.57 6.68 -0.94
C ARG A 215 8.28 7.50 -1.01
N THR A 216 7.80 7.78 -2.22
CA THR A 216 6.48 8.39 -2.46
C THR A 216 5.36 7.36 -2.46
N GLU A 217 5.66 6.14 -2.87
CA GLU A 217 4.72 5.02 -3.06
C GLU A 217 4.48 4.25 -1.75
N TRP A 218 3.28 3.69 -1.62
CA TRP A 218 2.88 2.81 -0.53
C TRP A 218 3.33 1.36 -0.80
N SER A 219 3.60 0.61 0.26
CA SER A 219 3.88 -0.83 0.19
C SER A 219 2.68 -1.65 -0.30
N ALA A 220 2.90 -2.93 -0.52
CA ALA A 220 1.82 -3.92 -0.49
C ALA A 220 0.99 -3.78 0.81
N TRP A 221 -0.30 -4.11 0.71
CA TRP A 221 -1.23 -4.11 1.84
C TRP A 221 -1.09 -5.38 2.67
N SER A 222 -1.29 -5.27 3.98
CA SER A 222 -1.48 -6.40 4.88
C SER A 222 -2.59 -7.33 4.38
N THR A 223 -2.58 -8.58 4.85
CA THR A 223 -3.74 -9.46 4.70
C THR A 223 -4.95 -8.77 5.33
N PRO A 224 -6.11 -8.67 4.66
CA PRO A 224 -7.28 -8.04 5.24
C PRO A 224 -7.84 -8.86 6.40
N GLN A 225 -8.00 -8.23 7.56
CA GLN A 225 -8.58 -8.85 8.75
C GLN A 225 -10.05 -8.45 8.92
N THR A 226 -10.90 -9.40 9.30
CA THR A 226 -12.32 -9.12 9.61
C THR A 226 -12.45 -8.72 11.08
N GLY A 227 -13.04 -7.56 11.33
CA GLY A 227 -13.43 -7.11 12.67
C GLY A 227 -14.93 -6.79 12.73
N VAL A 228 -15.56 -7.09 13.85
CA VAL A 228 -16.95 -6.78 14.16
C VAL A 228 -17.01 -6.14 15.55
N THR A 229 -17.99 -5.28 15.80
CA THR A 229 -18.35 -4.84 17.15
C THR A 229 -19.77 -5.29 17.48
N THR A 230 -19.97 -5.85 18.67
CA THR A 230 -21.26 -6.20 19.26
C THR A 230 -21.76 -5.08 20.18
N LEU A 231 -20.85 -4.27 20.71
CA LEU A 231 -21.13 -3.17 21.61
C LEU A 231 -21.70 -1.96 20.85
N ALA A 232 -22.90 -1.53 21.24
CA ALA A 232 -23.52 -0.30 20.72
C ALA A 232 -22.65 0.95 21.01
N ALA A 233 -22.78 1.97 20.17
CA ALA A 233 -22.10 3.26 20.39
C ALA A 233 -22.58 3.95 21.67
N LEU A 234 -21.67 4.63 22.37
CA LEU A 234 -22.00 5.42 23.56
C LEU A 234 -22.72 6.71 23.16
N GLU A 235 -23.93 6.90 23.70
CA GLU A 235 -24.81 8.04 23.44
C GLU A 235 -25.35 8.64 24.74
N TRP A 236 -25.57 9.95 24.76
CA TRP A 236 -26.26 10.69 25.82
C TRP A 236 -27.78 10.54 25.71
N SER A 237 -28.48 10.60 26.85
CA SER A 237 -29.94 10.48 26.93
C SER A 237 -30.65 11.64 26.20
N PRO A 238 -31.48 11.37 25.17
CA PRO A 238 -32.20 12.41 24.44
C PRO A 238 -33.29 13.05 25.31
N GLY A 239 -33.62 14.33 25.03
CA GLY A 239 -34.68 15.06 25.75
C GLY A 239 -34.27 15.61 27.13
N SER A 240 -33.02 15.45 27.55
CA SER A 240 -32.50 15.95 28.83
C SER A 240 -32.54 17.48 28.90
N GLU A 241 -33.32 18.05 29.82
CA GLU A 241 -33.49 19.50 29.93
C GLU A 241 -32.17 20.24 30.19
N GLY A 242 -31.98 21.35 29.47
CA GLY A 242 -30.78 22.18 29.56
C GLY A 242 -29.58 21.71 28.74
N TYR A 243 -29.71 20.63 27.98
CA TYR A 243 -28.66 20.12 27.07
C TYR A 243 -29.11 20.08 25.62
N VAL A 244 -28.19 20.37 24.70
CA VAL A 244 -28.33 20.20 23.25
C VAL A 244 -27.37 19.10 22.81
N LEU A 245 -27.87 18.09 22.09
CA LEU A 245 -27.06 16.96 21.62
C LEU A 245 -26.63 17.14 20.17
N SER A 246 -25.51 16.51 19.79
CA SER A 246 -25.18 16.28 18.38
C SER A 246 -26.26 15.41 17.71
N SER A 247 -26.35 15.45 16.38
CA SER A 247 -27.22 14.56 15.58
C SER A 247 -26.98 13.07 15.84
N ARG A 248 -25.83 12.73 16.42
CA ARG A 248 -25.37 11.37 16.74
C ARG A 248 -25.33 11.08 18.24
N ARG A 249 -25.89 11.97 19.07
CA ARG A 249 -25.99 11.90 20.54
C ARG A 249 -24.67 11.60 21.29
N ASN A 250 -23.51 11.69 20.64
CA ASN A 250 -22.20 11.43 21.24
C ASN A 250 -21.56 12.68 21.89
N MET A 251 -22.06 13.87 21.57
CA MET A 251 -21.65 15.13 22.20
C MET A 251 -22.87 15.81 22.82
N ALA A 252 -22.68 16.37 24.02
CA ALA A 252 -23.68 17.16 24.73
C ALA A 252 -23.11 18.56 25.03
N LEU A 253 -23.88 19.60 24.74
CA LEU A 253 -23.58 20.99 25.04
C LEU A 253 -24.63 21.51 26.04
N ARG A 254 -24.17 22.08 27.15
CA ARG A 254 -25.05 22.75 28.12
C ARG A 254 -25.52 24.09 27.54
N ASN A 255 -26.81 24.40 27.67
CA ASN A 255 -27.43 25.61 27.14
C ASN A 255 -27.37 26.75 28.17
N ASP A 256 -26.90 27.93 27.76
CA ASP A 256 -26.78 29.12 28.62
C ASP A 256 -28.12 29.63 29.18
N SER A 257 -29.24 29.29 28.54
CA SER A 257 -30.60 29.60 29.01
C SER A 257 -31.18 28.58 30.00
N ALA A 258 -30.43 27.53 30.36
CA ALA A 258 -30.86 26.53 31.31
C ALA A 258 -30.87 27.05 32.77
N PRO A 259 -31.75 26.54 33.65
CA PRO A 259 -31.80 26.97 35.04
C PRO A 259 -30.50 26.65 35.80
N SER A 260 -30.24 27.40 36.89
CA SER A 260 -29.06 27.25 37.76
C SER A 260 -28.98 25.92 38.55
N ARG A 261 -29.93 25.01 38.28
CA ARG A 261 -29.86 23.56 38.49
C ARG A 261 -30.27 22.87 37.19
N CYS A 262 -29.31 22.50 36.35
CA CYS A 262 -29.53 21.41 35.39
C CYS A 262 -29.55 20.08 36.16
N PRO A 263 -30.32 19.07 35.73
CA PRO A 263 -30.09 17.69 36.13
C PRO A 263 -28.75 17.20 35.56
N ALA A 264 -28.26 16.05 36.03
CA ALA A 264 -27.21 15.33 35.31
C ALA A 264 -27.78 14.80 33.98
N ILE A 265 -26.95 14.76 32.93
CA ILE A 265 -27.25 14.02 31.71
C ILE A 265 -26.56 12.66 31.77
N TYR A 266 -27.32 11.59 31.53
CA TYR A 266 -26.84 10.21 31.60
C TYR A 266 -26.59 9.63 30.20
N SER A 267 -26.05 8.42 30.13
CA SER A 267 -26.05 7.65 28.88
C SER A 267 -27.46 7.16 28.54
N ASN A 268 -27.75 7.00 27.25
CA ASN A 268 -29.05 6.54 26.73
C ASN A 268 -29.41 5.12 27.20
N THR A 269 -28.39 4.32 27.53
CA THR A 269 -28.49 2.98 28.14
C THR A 269 -27.31 2.76 29.10
N PRO A 270 -27.39 1.81 30.05
CA PRO A 270 -26.24 1.35 30.83
C PRO A 270 -25.28 0.57 29.92
N SER A 271 -24.40 1.31 29.26
CA SER A 271 -23.58 0.85 28.12
C SER A 271 -22.07 0.84 28.41
N TYR A 272 -21.66 1.30 29.59
CA TYR A 272 -20.31 1.15 30.12
C TYR A 272 -20.15 -0.17 30.86
N PHE A 273 -19.15 -0.96 30.48
CA PHE A 273 -18.81 -2.23 31.13
C PHE A 273 -17.43 -2.15 31.77
N CYS A 274 -17.21 -2.94 32.83
CA CYS A 274 -15.90 -3.04 33.49
C CYS A 274 -14.79 -3.44 32.50
N ALA A 275 -13.58 -2.93 32.74
CA ALA A 275 -12.41 -3.01 31.85
C ALA A 275 -12.50 -2.25 30.51
N GLN A 276 -13.63 -1.61 30.18
CA GLN A 276 -13.66 -0.64 29.07
C GLN A 276 -12.92 0.66 29.44
N THR A 277 -12.20 1.24 28.48
CA THR A 277 -11.66 2.61 28.61
C THR A 277 -12.73 3.60 28.16
N LEU A 278 -13.24 4.40 29.10
CA LEU A 278 -14.21 5.46 28.81
C LEU A 278 -13.49 6.81 28.67
N THR A 279 -13.40 7.30 27.43
CA THR A 279 -12.68 8.55 27.11
C THR A 279 -13.68 9.69 26.85
N PHE A 280 -13.50 10.81 27.55
CA PHE A 280 -14.26 12.04 27.32
C PHE A 280 -13.33 13.17 26.83
N THR A 281 -13.77 13.92 25.83
CA THR A 281 -13.04 15.10 25.32
C THR A 281 -13.85 16.36 25.59
N ILE A 282 -13.26 17.32 26.32
CA ILE A 282 -13.90 18.59 26.64
C ILE A 282 -13.65 19.58 25.49
N SER A 283 -14.58 19.65 24.54
CA SER A 283 -14.47 20.51 23.35
C SER A 283 -14.69 22.00 23.62
N ALA A 284 -15.36 22.35 24.72
CA ALA A 284 -15.62 23.73 25.15
C ALA A 284 -15.85 23.76 26.67
N ALA A 285 -15.62 24.91 27.32
CA ALA A 285 -15.83 25.10 28.75
C ALA A 285 -16.58 26.42 29.04
N GLY A 286 -17.52 26.37 29.98
CA GLY A 286 -18.24 27.53 30.50
C GLY A 286 -17.69 27.99 31.85
N GLN A 287 -18.50 28.74 32.62
CA GLN A 287 -18.19 29.06 34.02
C GLN A 287 -18.29 27.80 34.90
N VAL A 288 -17.24 27.51 35.65
CA VAL A 288 -17.15 26.34 36.56
C VAL A 288 -18.00 26.54 37.82
N ASP A 289 -18.85 25.55 38.13
CA ASP A 289 -19.57 25.41 39.40
C ASP A 289 -19.05 24.20 40.20
N ARG A 290 -19.21 24.21 41.52
CA ARG A 290 -18.83 23.09 42.41
C ARG A 290 -19.68 21.82 42.22
N ARG A 291 -20.75 21.88 41.43
CA ARG A 291 -21.65 20.78 41.08
C ARG A 291 -21.36 20.16 39.70
N ASP A 292 -20.47 20.77 38.92
CA ASP A 292 -20.09 20.20 37.63
C ASP A 292 -19.33 18.88 37.87
N SER A 293 -19.77 17.81 37.22
CA SER A 293 -19.30 16.45 37.46
C SER A 293 -19.35 15.60 36.18
N LEU A 294 -18.46 14.62 36.11
CA LEU A 294 -18.31 13.69 35.01
C LEU A 294 -17.79 12.36 35.56
N GLY A 295 -18.41 11.24 35.18
CA GLY A 295 -18.09 9.93 35.75
C GLY A 295 -19.10 8.86 35.38
N VAL A 296 -19.13 7.78 36.17
CA VAL A 296 -20.05 6.64 36.02
C VAL A 296 -20.82 6.40 37.31
N CYS A 297 -22.05 5.90 37.18
CA CYS A 297 -22.95 5.55 38.29
C CYS A 297 -23.50 4.12 38.11
N VAL A 298 -24.09 3.56 39.17
CA VAL A 298 -24.74 2.24 39.15
C VAL A 298 -26.23 2.35 38.81
N ASP A 299 -26.88 3.41 39.32
CA ASP A 299 -28.27 3.76 39.08
C ASP A 299 -28.36 5.18 38.47
N SER A 300 -29.49 5.51 37.84
CA SER A 300 -29.75 6.79 37.14
C SER A 300 -30.99 7.53 37.66
#